data_AF-A0AA48HH44-F1
#
_entry.id   AF-A0AA48HH44-F1
#
_cell.length_a   1.000
_cell.length_b   1.000
_cell.length_c   1.000
_cell.angle_alpha   90.00
_cell.angle_beta   90.00
_cell.angle_gamma   90.00
#
_symmetry.space_group_name_H-M   'P 1'
#
loop_
_entity.id
_entity.type
_entity.pdbx_description
1 polymer ?
#
loop_
_entity_poly.entity_id
_entity_poly.type
_entity_poly.pdbx_seq_one_letter_code
_entity_poly.pdbx_strand_id
1 'polypeptide(L)'
;MLVDDIEVEGGTPEAHEELQAYNLWLSQQRIVAKAIVIDNVVTQAIIAQRTPELAQQNTRYFNHIEEASDWLVNSLNRVRQST
;
A
#
# COMPACT_ATOMS: atom_id res chain seq x y z
N MET A 1 1.59 0.77 -7.84
CA MET A 1 2.72 1.26 -7.00
C MET A 1 3.13 0.12 -6.09
N LEU A 2 4.42 -0.21 -6.05
CA LEU A 2 4.98 -1.17 -5.12
C LEU A 2 5.67 -0.39 -4.00
N VAL A 3 5.41 -0.75 -2.75
CA VAL A 3 6.06 -0.23 -1.55
C VAL A 3 6.69 -1.41 -0.84
N ASP A 4 7.99 -1.34 -0.60
CA ASP A 4 8.75 -2.36 0.11
C ASP A 4 9.10 -1.84 1.50
N ASP A 5 8.41 -2.37 2.50
CA ASP A 5 8.51 -2.01 3.91
C ASP A 5 9.03 -3.19 4.75
N ILE A 6 9.70 -4.18 4.14
CA ILE A 6 10.22 -5.36 4.85
C ILE A 6 11.17 -4.97 6.00
N GLU A 7 12.01 -3.95 5.78
CA GLU A 7 12.96 -3.47 6.80
C GLU A 7 12.37 -2.40 7.73
N VAL A 8 11.07 -2.10 7.62
CA VAL A 8 10.43 -1.07 8.45
C VAL A 8 10.03 -1.64 9.81
N GLU A 9 10.75 -1.22 10.83
CA GLU A 9 10.49 -1.62 12.22
C GLU A 9 9.34 -0.83 12.87
N GLY A 10 9.02 0.36 12.35
CA GLY A 10 7.96 1.23 12.86
C GLY A 10 8.07 2.67 12.37
N GLY A 11 7.27 3.57 12.95
CA GLY A 11 7.28 5.00 12.64
C GLY A 11 7.00 5.84 13.88
N THR A 12 7.54 7.06 13.92
CA THR A 12 7.15 8.05 14.95
C THR A 12 5.72 8.53 14.70
N PRO A 13 5.03 9.13 15.70
CA PRO A 13 3.72 9.73 15.48
C PRO A 13 3.68 10.69 14.30
N GLU A 14 4.69 11.55 14.16
CA GLU A 14 4.81 12.53 13.07
C GLU A 14 4.97 11.83 11.73
N ALA A 15 5.73 10.71 11.67
CA ALA A 15 5.85 9.93 10.44
C ALA A 15 4.50 9.34 9.99
N HIS A 16 3.63 8.96 10.94
CA HIS A 16 2.28 8.49 10.61
C HIS A 16 1.37 9.62 10.13
N GLU A 17 1.51 10.83 10.67
CA GLU A 17 0.77 12.02 10.20
C GLU A 17 1.18 12.41 8.76
N GLU A 18 2.47 12.35 8.46
CA GLU A 18 2.97 12.57 7.09
C GLU A 18 2.50 11.46 6.14
N LEU A 19 2.53 10.19 6.57
CA LEU A 19 2.00 9.07 5.80
C LEU A 19 0.50 9.23 5.51
N GLN A 20 -0.26 9.73 6.47
CA GLN A 20 -1.68 10.05 6.33
C GLN A 20 -1.90 11.12 5.25
N ALA A 21 -1.22 12.27 5.37
CA ALA A 21 -1.32 13.37 4.42
C ALA A 21 -0.90 12.93 2.99
N TYR A 22 0.18 12.15 2.90
CA TYR A 22 0.61 11.55 1.65
C TYR A 22 -0.47 10.65 1.03
N ASN A 23 -1.08 9.73 1.80
CA ASN A 23 -2.11 8.84 1.29
C ASN A 23 -3.40 9.57 0.91
N LEU A 24 -3.72 10.68 1.56
CA LEU A 24 -4.83 11.55 1.17
C LEU A 24 -4.58 12.25 -0.17
N TRP A 25 -3.35 12.72 -0.43
CA TRP A 25 -2.99 13.24 -1.75
C TRP A 25 -2.98 12.13 -2.82
N LEU A 26 -2.48 10.96 -2.44
CA LEU A 26 -2.35 9.81 -3.33
C LEU A 26 -3.70 9.27 -3.81
N SER A 27 -4.75 9.35 -2.97
CA SER A 27 -6.10 8.92 -3.33
C SER A 27 -6.73 9.77 -4.44
N GLN A 28 -6.21 10.98 -4.68
CA GLN A 28 -6.64 11.87 -5.76
C GLN A 28 -5.93 11.56 -7.09
N GLN A 29 -4.90 10.71 -7.06
CA GLN A 29 -4.15 10.31 -8.25
C GLN A 29 -4.78 9.10 -8.93
N ARG A 30 -4.57 8.93 -10.24
CA ARG A 30 -5.05 7.77 -11.01
C ARG A 30 -4.17 6.54 -10.81
N ILE A 31 -4.06 6.07 -9.56
CA ILE A 31 -3.36 4.83 -9.24
C ILE A 31 -4.33 3.66 -9.35
N VAL A 32 -3.98 2.69 -10.19
CA VAL A 32 -4.78 1.47 -10.41
C VAL A 32 -4.75 0.54 -9.20
N ALA A 33 -3.57 0.40 -8.58
CA ALA A 33 -3.33 -0.53 -7.48
C ALA A 33 -2.07 -0.15 -6.69
N LYS A 34 -2.07 -0.45 -5.39
CA LYS A 34 -0.96 -0.29 -4.46
C LYS A 34 -0.67 -1.62 -3.77
N ALA A 35 0.57 -2.09 -3.83
CA ALA A 35 1.00 -3.27 -3.09
C ALA A 35 2.03 -2.84 -2.05
N ILE A 36 1.84 -3.26 -0.80
CA ILE A 36 2.75 -2.99 0.32
C ILE A 36 3.33 -4.33 0.77
N VAL A 37 4.66 -4.45 0.76
CA VAL A 37 5.35 -5.67 1.18
C VAL A 37 5.89 -5.45 2.58
N ILE A 38 5.45 -6.26 3.53
CA ILE A 38 5.85 -6.14 4.93
C ILE A 38 5.68 -7.51 5.59
N ASP A 39 6.74 -8.00 6.23
CA ASP A 39 6.80 -9.36 6.78
C ASP A 39 6.21 -9.47 8.20
N ASN A 40 5.89 -8.33 8.82
CA ASN A 40 5.40 -8.24 10.19
C ASN A 40 3.89 -7.94 10.26
N VAL A 41 3.12 -8.93 10.70
CA VAL A 41 1.65 -8.83 10.88
C VAL A 41 1.21 -7.78 11.90
N VAL A 42 2.04 -7.47 12.90
CA VAL A 42 1.73 -6.44 13.90
C VAL A 42 1.88 -5.06 13.26
N THR A 43 2.95 -4.84 12.51
CA THR A 43 3.17 -3.57 11.78
C THR A 43 2.08 -3.34 10.74
N GLN A 44 1.64 -4.39 10.03
CA GLN A 44 0.47 -4.33 9.14
C GLN A 44 -0.79 -3.84 9.85
N ALA A 45 -1.09 -4.40 11.03
CA ALA A 45 -2.27 -4.01 11.81
C ALA A 45 -2.19 -2.57 12.31
N ILE A 46 -1.00 -2.12 12.74
CA ILE A 46 -0.77 -0.74 13.18
C ILE A 46 -0.99 0.23 12.02
N ILE A 47 -0.40 -0.03 10.85
CA ILE A 47 -0.54 0.82 9.66
C ILE A 47 -2.02 0.86 9.22
N ALA A 48 -2.69 -0.29 9.18
CA ALA A 48 -4.11 -0.35 8.81
C ALA A 48 -5.01 0.43 9.78
N GLN A 49 -4.71 0.42 11.09
CA GLN A 49 -5.46 1.17 12.08
C GLN A 49 -5.17 2.67 12.02
N ARG A 50 -3.93 3.06 11.77
CA ARG A 50 -3.49 4.47 11.81
C ARG A 50 -3.67 5.22 10.49
N THR A 51 -3.89 4.51 9.38
CA THR A 51 -3.99 5.12 8.04
C THR A 51 -5.24 4.62 7.30
N PRO A 52 -6.44 5.10 7.67
CA PRO A 52 -7.71 4.61 7.11
C PRO A 52 -7.87 4.86 5.59
N GLU A 53 -7.13 5.80 5.02
CA GLU A 53 -7.12 6.17 3.61
C GLU A 53 -6.59 5.04 2.73
N LEU A 54 -5.75 4.16 3.29
CA LEU A 54 -5.31 2.95 2.61
C LEU A 54 -6.48 2.04 2.24
N ALA A 55 -7.56 2.06 3.02
CA ALA A 55 -8.78 1.28 2.74
C ALA A 55 -9.63 1.89 1.61
N GLN A 56 -9.44 3.17 1.28
CA GLN A 56 -10.13 3.82 0.16
C GLN A 56 -9.41 3.59 -1.18
N GLN A 57 -8.14 3.15 -1.12
CA GLN A 57 -7.33 2.80 -2.28
C GLN A 57 -7.42 1.28 -2.54
N ASN A 58 -7.18 0.86 -3.79
CA ASN A 58 -6.99 -0.55 -4.12
C ASN A 58 -5.61 -1.01 -3.62
N THR A 59 -5.50 -1.16 -2.29
CA THR A 59 -4.28 -1.52 -1.57
C THR A 59 -4.33 -2.97 -1.11
N ARG A 60 -3.21 -3.68 -1.23
CA ARG A 60 -3.05 -5.03 -0.68
C ARG A 60 -1.68 -5.22 -0.05
N TYR A 61 -1.65 -5.95 1.06
CA TYR A 61 -0.43 -6.34 1.76
C TYR A 61 0.08 -7.70 1.30
N PHE A 62 1.40 -7.85 1.26
CA PHE A 62 2.12 -9.06 0.87
C PHE A 62 3.33 -9.26 1.79
N ASN A 63 3.82 -10.48 1.89
CA ASN A 63 5.04 -10.78 2.63
C ASN A 63 6.26 -10.95 1.71
N HIS A 64 6.01 -11.04 0.39
CA HIS A 64 7.04 -11.26 -0.64
C HIS A 64 6.84 -10.31 -1.82
N ILE A 65 7.94 -9.74 -2.30
CA ILE A 65 7.96 -8.78 -3.42
C ILE A 65 7.47 -9.41 -4.72
N GLU A 66 7.76 -10.68 -4.94
CA GLU A 66 7.35 -11.42 -6.15
C GLU A 66 5.82 -11.47 -6.26
N GLU A 67 5.14 -11.89 -5.19
CA GLU A 67 3.67 -11.96 -5.15
C GLU A 67 3.02 -10.59 -5.31
N ALA A 68 3.61 -9.56 -4.69
CA ALA A 68 3.15 -8.18 -4.80
C ALA A 68 3.26 -7.66 -6.25
N SER A 69 4.37 -7.97 -6.90
CA SER A 69 4.65 -7.56 -8.28
C SER A 69 3.70 -8.25 -9.26
N ASP A 70 3.49 -9.56 -9.12
CA ASP A 70 2.55 -10.31 -9.93
C ASP A 70 1.12 -9.77 -9.80
N TRP A 71 0.69 -9.45 -8.57
CA TRP A 71 -0.63 -8.88 -8.34
C TRP A 71 -0.79 -7.48 -8.97
N LEU A 72 0.25 -6.65 -8.92
CA LEU A 72 0.23 -5.33 -9.57
C LEU A 72 0.13 -5.45 -11.09
N VAL A 73 0.91 -6.33 -11.73
CA VAL A 73 0.87 -6.57 -13.17
C VAL A 73 -0.53 -7.06 -13.58
N ASN A 74 -1.08 -8.02 -12.83
CA ASN A 74 -2.44 -8.51 -13.07
C ASN A 74 -3.50 -7.41 -12.91
N SER A 75 -3.35 -6.53 -11.92
CA SER A 75 -4.27 -5.41 -11.71
C SER A 75 -4.23 -4.39 -12.86
N LEU A 76 -3.05 -4.09 -13.39
CA LEU A 76 -2.88 -3.22 -14.56
C LEU A 76 -3.52 -3.84 -15.81
N ASN A 77 -3.32 -5.14 -16.03
CA ASN A 77 -3.89 -5.85 -17.18
C ASN A 77 -5.43 -5.86 -17.14
N ARG A 78 -6.04 -6.03 -15.96
CA ARG A 78 -7.50 -5.95 -15.80
C ARG A 78 -8.06 -4.60 -16.22
N VAL A 79 -7.42 -3.50 -15.84
CA VAL A 79 -7.89 -2.15 -16.24
C VAL A 79 -7.73 -1.93 -17.75
N ARG A 80 -6.63 -2.42 -18.33
CA ARG A 80 -6.38 -2.32 -19.79
C ARG A 80 -7.37 -3.09 -20.65
N GLN A 81 -7.95 -4.18 -20.13
CA GLN A 81 -8.95 -4.97 -20.85
C GLN A 81 -10.38 -4.43 -20.73
N SER A 82 -10.62 -3.52 -19.77
CA SER A 82 -11.94 -2.90 -19.52
C SER A 82 -12.11 -1.54 -20.20
N THR A 83 -11.13 -1.08 -20.99
CA THR A 83 -11.13 0.22 -21.72
C THR A 83 -11.06 -0.04 -23.22
#